data_AF-A0A519CBG1-F1
#
_entry.id   AF-A0A519CBG1-F1
#
_cell.length_a   1.000
_cell.length_b   1.000
_cell.length_c   1.000
_cell.angle_alpha   90.00
_cell.angle_beta   90.00
_cell.angle_gamma   90.00
#
_symmetry.space_group_name_H-M   'P 1'
#
loop_
_entity.id
_entity.type
_entity.pdbx_description
1 polymer ?
#
loop_
_entity_poly.entity_id
_entity_poly.type
_entity_poly.pdbx_seq_one_letter_code
_entity_poly.pdbx_strand_id
1 'polypeptide(L)'
;MDSDKELVEIDFIIMTLVRNGVQKVFTITKQLPIKIHGSKINDSINKLERLGHLEMDKSEGWISRKINPKLILKDSGMRLVEDKIEEMKDNWNLLVKHYEAKEKEPLRNKMNGMKGMFPMMFTMGIVNGAMISQMLHMNHMDMIGYFVDQPILIDYLTDPSGEPYTDGSEGD
;
A
#
# COMPACT_ATOMS: atom_id res chain seq x y z
N MET A 1 17.10 -16.19 -13.49
CA MET A 1 17.13 -15.34 -12.28
C MET A 1 15.92 -15.69 -11.46
N ASP A 2 16.14 -15.93 -10.18
CA ASP A 2 15.19 -16.52 -9.23
C ASP A 2 14.10 -15.51 -8.89
N SER A 3 13.05 -15.43 -9.72
CA SER A 3 11.89 -14.54 -9.53
C SER A 3 11.14 -14.78 -8.22
N ASP A 4 11.46 -15.87 -7.51
CA ASP A 4 10.94 -16.20 -6.21
C ASP A 4 11.57 -15.38 -5.06
N LYS A 5 12.67 -14.64 -5.29
CA LYS A 5 13.33 -13.83 -4.24
C LYS A 5 12.96 -12.35 -4.22
N GLU A 6 12.56 -11.77 -5.36
CA GLU A 6 12.29 -10.32 -5.41
C GLU A 6 10.85 -10.04 -5.02
N LEU A 7 10.64 -9.33 -3.92
CA LEU A 7 9.33 -8.84 -3.50
C LEU A 7 8.89 -7.67 -4.38
N VAL A 8 7.64 -7.70 -4.82
CA VAL A 8 7.03 -6.69 -5.67
C VAL A 8 6.02 -5.87 -4.88
N GLU A 9 5.49 -4.79 -5.47
CA GLU A 9 4.59 -3.84 -4.81
C GLU A 9 3.41 -4.51 -4.06
N ILE A 10 2.72 -5.44 -4.72
CA ILE A 10 1.58 -6.13 -4.12
C ILE A 10 1.95 -6.93 -2.86
N ASP A 11 3.18 -7.46 -2.80
CA ASP A 11 3.65 -8.21 -1.63
C ASP A 11 3.74 -7.27 -0.41
N PHE A 12 4.30 -6.08 -0.59
CA PHE A 12 4.41 -5.07 0.48
C PHE A 12 3.04 -4.50 0.86
N ILE A 13 2.15 -4.27 -0.09
CA ILE A 13 0.78 -3.81 0.18
C ILE A 13 0.04 -4.85 1.04
N ILE A 14 0.08 -6.13 0.67
CA ILE A 14 -0.58 -7.20 1.46
C ILE A 14 0.00 -7.28 2.87
N MET A 15 1.33 -7.30 3.02
CA MET A 15 1.95 -7.33 4.36
C MET A 15 1.58 -6.10 5.20
N THR A 16 1.51 -4.91 4.58
CA THR A 16 1.11 -3.66 5.25
C THR A 16 -0.35 -3.71 5.71
N LEU A 17 -1.25 -4.23 4.88
CA LEU A 17 -2.66 -4.41 5.24
C LEU A 17 -2.81 -5.38 6.43
N VAL A 18 -2.09 -6.50 6.42
CA VAL A 18 -2.08 -7.48 7.53
C VAL A 18 -1.50 -6.85 8.80
N ARG A 19 -0.40 -6.08 8.69
CA ARG A 19 0.19 -5.29 9.80
C ARG A 19 -0.85 -4.35 10.43
N ASN A 20 -1.67 -3.71 9.59
CA ASN A 20 -2.69 -2.75 10.02
C ASN A 20 -4.01 -3.42 10.45
N GLY A 21 -4.02 -4.74 10.68
CA GLY A 21 -5.18 -5.47 11.21
C GLY A 21 -6.15 -6.01 10.13
N VAL A 22 -5.91 -5.72 8.85
CA VAL A 22 -6.70 -6.28 7.75
C VAL A 22 -6.20 -7.69 7.43
N GLN A 23 -6.62 -8.65 8.25
CA GLN A 23 -6.04 -9.99 8.26
C GLN A 23 -6.83 -11.02 7.45
N LYS A 24 -8.06 -10.72 7.01
CA LYS A 24 -8.89 -11.66 6.25
C LYS A 24 -8.67 -11.52 4.75
N VAL A 25 -8.35 -12.62 4.05
CA VAL A 25 -8.04 -12.61 2.61
C VAL A 25 -9.14 -11.97 1.76
N PHE A 26 -10.41 -12.21 2.10
CA PHE A 26 -11.52 -11.57 1.41
C PHE A 26 -11.52 -10.05 1.58
N THR A 27 -11.23 -9.56 2.78
CA THR A 27 -11.16 -8.12 3.07
C THR A 27 -9.95 -7.48 2.41
N ILE A 28 -8.79 -8.14 2.44
CA ILE A 28 -7.58 -7.72 1.71
C ILE A 28 -7.89 -7.58 0.22
N THR A 29 -8.54 -8.59 -0.36
CA THR A 29 -8.89 -8.58 -1.79
C THR A 29 -9.82 -7.42 -2.16
N LYS A 30 -10.74 -7.04 -1.27
CA LYS A 30 -11.63 -5.89 -1.48
C LYS A 30 -10.93 -4.53 -1.40
N GLN A 31 -9.84 -4.43 -0.64
CA GLN A 31 -9.05 -3.20 -0.52
C GLN A 31 -8.02 -3.05 -1.63
N LEU A 32 -7.74 -4.14 -2.35
CA LEU A 32 -6.97 -4.09 -3.59
C LEU A 32 -7.92 -3.73 -4.75
N PRO A 33 -7.47 -2.95 -5.74
CA PRO A 33 -8.33 -2.51 -6.82
C PRO A 33 -8.89 -3.67 -7.62
N ILE A 34 -10.11 -3.47 -8.10
CA ILE A 34 -10.93 -4.44 -8.83
C ILE A 34 -10.19 -5.03 -10.06
N LYS A 35 -9.22 -4.28 -10.63
CA LYS A 35 -8.45 -4.71 -11.80
C LYS A 35 -7.36 -5.74 -11.50
N ILE A 36 -6.98 -5.95 -10.23
CA ILE A 36 -6.01 -7.01 -9.89
C ILE A 36 -6.75 -8.34 -9.87
N HIS A 37 -6.37 -9.24 -10.77
CA HIS A 37 -6.95 -10.58 -10.83
C HIS A 37 -6.68 -11.33 -9.52
N GLY A 38 -7.71 -11.98 -8.95
CA GLY A 38 -7.59 -12.67 -7.66
C GLY A 38 -6.49 -13.73 -7.59
N SER A 39 -6.11 -14.31 -8.73
CA SER A 39 -4.96 -15.23 -8.80
C SER A 39 -3.64 -14.54 -8.42
N LYS A 40 -3.40 -13.29 -8.84
CA LYS A 40 -2.17 -12.55 -8.49
C LYS A 40 -2.08 -12.27 -6.99
N ILE A 41 -3.21 -12.01 -6.35
CA ILE A 41 -3.30 -11.81 -4.90
C ILE A 41 -2.94 -13.12 -4.19
N ASN A 42 -3.54 -14.24 -4.64
CA ASN A 42 -3.23 -15.56 -4.09
C ASN A 42 -1.75 -15.95 -4.33
N ASP A 43 -1.19 -15.66 -5.51
CA ASP A 43 0.22 -15.93 -5.82
C ASP A 43 1.15 -15.18 -4.88
N SER A 44 0.85 -13.90 -4.60
CA SER A 44 1.57 -13.08 -3.63
C SER A 44 1.47 -13.65 -2.21
N ILE A 45 0.26 -14.01 -1.75
CA ILE A 45 0.06 -14.63 -0.42
C ILE A 45 0.85 -15.94 -0.30
N ASN A 46 0.75 -16.83 -1.30
CA ASN A 46 1.45 -18.11 -1.30
C ASN A 46 2.98 -17.93 -1.31
N LYS A 47 3.47 -16.95 -2.08
CA LYS A 47 4.89 -16.57 -2.10
C LYS A 47 5.34 -16.08 -0.72
N LEU A 48 4.60 -15.16 -0.10
CA LEU A 48 4.91 -14.61 1.22
C LEU A 48 4.87 -15.68 2.32
N GLU A 49 3.95 -16.64 2.24
CA GLU A 49 3.91 -17.79 3.14
C GLU A 49 5.12 -18.69 2.95
N ARG A 50 5.47 -19.03 1.70
CA ARG A 50 6.65 -19.85 1.37
C ARG A 50 7.96 -19.20 1.82
N LEU A 51 8.06 -17.87 1.74
CA LEU A 51 9.21 -17.08 2.22
C LEU A 51 9.19 -16.89 3.75
N GLY A 52 8.13 -17.31 4.44
CA GLY A 52 8.02 -17.22 5.89
C GLY A 52 7.76 -15.81 6.40
N HIS A 53 7.15 -14.94 5.59
CA HIS A 53 6.71 -13.59 5.95
C HIS A 53 5.26 -13.54 6.44
N LEU A 54 4.43 -14.45 5.93
CA LEU A 54 3.04 -14.64 6.36
C LEU A 54 2.81 -16.09 6.79
N GLU A 55 1.73 -16.31 7.54
CA GLU A 55 1.16 -17.64 7.75
C GLU A 55 -0.36 -17.58 7.92
N MET A 56 -1.04 -18.68 7.61
CA MET A 56 -2.46 -18.83 7.95
C MET A 56 -2.64 -19.07 9.46
N ASP A 57 -3.63 -18.40 10.05
CA ASP A 57 -4.00 -18.57 11.46
C ASP A 57 -4.56 -19.97 11.71
N LYS A 58 -3.72 -20.85 12.27
CA LYS A 58 -4.08 -22.24 12.58
C LYS A 58 -5.02 -22.36 13.78
N SER A 59 -5.26 -21.30 14.54
CA SER A 59 -6.24 -21.31 15.62
C SER A 59 -7.68 -21.28 15.10
N GLU A 60 -7.92 -20.84 13.86
CA GLU A 60 -9.25 -20.81 13.27
C GLU A 60 -9.77 -22.20 12.91
N GLY A 61 -11.08 -22.40 13.04
CA GLY A 61 -11.77 -23.62 12.62
C GLY A 61 -11.59 -23.89 11.12
N TRP A 62 -11.57 -25.19 10.75
CA TRP A 62 -11.29 -25.63 9.37
C TRP A 62 -12.17 -24.96 8.30
N ILE A 63 -13.47 -24.75 8.57
CA ILE A 63 -14.39 -24.08 7.64
C ILE A 63 -13.97 -22.63 7.41
N SER A 64 -13.61 -21.89 8.47
CA SER A 64 -13.14 -20.50 8.37
C SER A 64 -11.87 -20.42 7.53
N ARG A 65 -10.89 -21.29 7.80
CA ARG A 65 -9.63 -21.37 7.04
C ARG A 65 -9.86 -21.68 5.55
N LYS A 66 -10.88 -22.47 5.22
CA LYS A 66 -11.19 -22.82 3.83
C LYS A 66 -11.90 -21.70 3.07
N ILE A 67 -12.77 -20.94 3.74
CA ILE A 67 -13.64 -19.94 3.07
C ILE A 67 -13.01 -18.54 3.08
N ASN A 68 -12.45 -18.11 4.21
CA ASN A 68 -11.89 -16.78 4.38
C ASN A 68 -10.73 -16.85 5.39
N PRO A 69 -9.56 -17.37 4.95
CA PRO A 69 -8.43 -17.54 5.83
C PRO A 69 -7.99 -16.20 6.43
N LYS A 70 -7.60 -16.25 7.71
CA LYS A 70 -6.93 -15.15 8.39
C LYS A 70 -5.42 -15.33 8.26
N LEU A 71 -4.74 -14.25 7.87
CA LEU A 71 -3.30 -14.17 7.74
C LEU A 71 -2.69 -13.54 9.00
N ILE A 72 -1.53 -14.05 9.41
CA ILE A 72 -0.70 -13.50 10.48
C ILE A 72 0.61 -13.04 9.85
N LEU A 73 1.02 -11.81 10.15
CA LEU A 73 2.32 -11.28 9.76
C LEU A 73 3.39 -11.78 10.72
N LYS A 74 4.46 -12.36 10.18
CA LYS A 74 5.60 -12.85 10.96
C LYS A 74 6.62 -11.73 11.15
N ASP A 75 7.49 -11.85 12.15
CA ASP A 75 8.53 -10.85 12.43
C ASP A 75 9.41 -10.50 11.21
N SER A 76 9.68 -11.48 10.34
CA SER A 76 10.42 -11.26 9.10
C SER A 76 9.66 -10.34 8.14
N GLY A 77 8.35 -10.54 7.99
CA GLY A 77 7.48 -9.68 7.20
C GLY A 77 7.32 -8.30 7.81
N MET A 78 7.20 -8.22 9.14
CA MET A 78 7.16 -6.94 9.87
C MET A 78 8.40 -6.10 9.58
N ARG A 79 9.61 -6.68 9.72
CA ARG A 79 10.87 -5.97 9.42
C ARG A 79 10.92 -5.46 7.98
N LEU A 80 10.53 -6.28 7.00
CA LEU A 80 10.50 -5.86 5.60
C LEU A 80 9.54 -4.70 5.35
N VAL A 81 8.40 -4.66 6.03
CA VAL A 81 7.45 -3.55 5.93
C VAL A 81 8.05 -2.29 6.54
N GLU A 82 8.66 -2.36 7.72
CA GLU A 82 9.30 -1.19 8.35
C GLU A 82 10.46 -0.64 7.49
N ASP A 83 11.36 -1.51 7.00
CA ASP A 83 12.45 -1.10 6.10
C ASP A 83 11.91 -0.40 4.84
N LYS A 84 10.81 -0.93 4.27
CA LYS A 84 10.16 -0.33 3.11
C LYS A 84 9.47 0.99 3.44
N ILE A 85 8.89 1.14 4.63
CA ILE A 85 8.32 2.39 5.11
C ILE A 85 9.40 3.48 5.21
N GLU A 86 10.58 3.15 5.74
CA GLU A 86 11.71 4.08 5.82
C GLU A 86 12.17 4.52 4.42
N GLU A 87 12.36 3.56 3.50
CA GLU A 87 12.68 3.86 2.09
C GLU A 87 11.64 4.78 1.45
N MET A 88 10.35 4.51 1.68
CA MET A 88 9.26 5.31 1.14
C MET A 88 9.18 6.71 1.76
N LYS A 89 9.50 6.86 3.06
CA LYS A 89 9.60 8.19 3.70
C LYS A 89 10.74 9.01 3.11
N ASP A 90 11.90 8.41 2.89
CA ASP A 90 13.03 9.09 2.24
C ASP A 90 12.68 9.56 0.83
N ASN A 91 12.00 8.69 0.08
CA ASN A 91 11.45 8.98 -1.23
C ASN A 91 10.45 10.16 -1.20
N TRP A 92 9.51 10.16 -0.26
CA TRP A 92 8.56 11.27 -0.07
C TRP A 92 9.28 12.57 0.29
N ASN A 93 10.30 12.53 1.15
CA ASN A 93 11.07 13.70 1.55
C ASN A 93 11.79 14.37 0.37
N LEU A 94 12.16 13.61 -0.68
CA LEU A 94 12.69 14.20 -1.92
C LEU A 94 11.65 15.05 -2.66
N LEU A 95 10.38 14.64 -2.65
CA LEU A 95 9.29 15.42 -3.23
C LEU A 95 9.00 16.68 -2.41
N VAL A 96 8.96 16.54 -1.09
CA VAL A 96 8.73 17.66 -0.15
C VAL A 96 9.77 18.77 -0.35
N LYS A 97 11.06 18.43 -0.52
CA LYS A 97 12.12 19.41 -0.78
C LYS A 97 11.82 20.31 -2.00
N HIS A 98 11.39 19.72 -3.12
CA HIS A 98 11.04 20.50 -4.31
C HIS A 98 9.74 21.30 -4.13
N TYR A 99 8.78 20.74 -3.41
CA TYR A 99 7.52 21.42 -3.09
C TYR A 99 7.75 22.67 -2.23
N GLU A 100 8.51 22.55 -1.13
CA GLU A 100 8.85 23.66 -0.23
C GLU A 100 9.68 24.74 -0.95
N ALA A 101 10.61 24.32 -1.81
CA ALA A 101 11.39 25.23 -2.66
C ALA A 101 10.58 25.89 -3.78
N LYS A 102 9.30 25.53 -3.95
CA LYS A 102 8.40 26.00 -5.02
C LYS A 102 8.92 25.69 -6.45
N GLU A 103 9.70 24.63 -6.59
CA GLU A 103 10.30 24.19 -7.85
C GLU A 103 9.34 23.31 -8.66
N LYS A 104 8.49 23.93 -9.49
CA LYS A 104 7.44 23.21 -10.25
C LYS A 104 7.96 22.09 -11.14
N GLU A 105 8.90 22.37 -12.06
CA GLU A 105 9.37 21.36 -13.01
C GLU A 105 10.12 20.20 -12.34
N PRO A 106 11.07 20.44 -11.41
CA PRO A 106 11.70 19.37 -10.63
C PRO A 106 10.69 18.53 -9.84
N LEU A 107 9.75 19.17 -9.15
CA LEU A 107 8.68 18.48 -8.42
C LEU A 107 7.88 17.57 -9.36
N ARG A 108 7.37 18.11 -10.48
CA ARG A 108 6.60 17.34 -11.46
C ARG A 108 7.37 16.14 -12.01
N ASN A 109 8.63 16.34 -12.38
CA ASN A 109 9.48 15.28 -12.92
C ASN A 109 9.70 14.16 -11.89
N LYS A 110 9.97 14.54 -10.63
CA LYS A 110 10.16 13.58 -9.54
C LYS A 110 8.86 12.84 -9.20
N MET A 111 7.72 13.54 -9.14
CA MET A 111 6.40 12.93 -8.96
C MET A 111 6.12 11.89 -10.05
N ASN A 112 6.36 12.24 -11.32
CA ASN A 112 6.14 11.33 -12.45
C ASN A 112 7.07 10.10 -12.40
N GLY A 113 8.34 10.29 -12.04
CA GLY A 113 9.29 9.19 -11.90
C GLY A 113 8.97 8.23 -10.75
N MET A 114 8.20 8.70 -9.76
CA MET A 114 7.82 7.94 -8.55
C MET A 114 6.33 7.61 -8.50
N LYS A 115 5.62 7.78 -9.61
CA LYS A 115 4.16 7.68 -9.67
C LYS A 115 3.63 6.34 -9.14
N GLY A 116 4.32 5.25 -9.47
CA GLY A 116 3.97 3.90 -9.00
C GLY A 116 4.24 3.65 -7.51
N MET A 117 4.91 4.57 -6.80
CA MET A 117 5.15 4.44 -5.36
C MET A 117 4.00 5.02 -4.52
N PHE A 118 3.19 5.93 -5.08
CA PHE A 118 2.10 6.57 -4.34
C PHE A 118 1.07 5.59 -3.77
N PRO A 119 0.60 4.54 -4.49
CA PRO A 119 -0.31 3.56 -3.91
C PRO A 119 0.25 2.87 -2.67
N MET A 120 1.54 2.52 -2.71
CA MET A 120 2.24 1.92 -1.58
C MET A 120 2.39 2.90 -0.41
N MET A 121 2.87 4.13 -0.68
CA MET A 121 2.98 5.19 0.34
C MET A 121 1.64 5.50 1.02
N PHE A 122 0.56 5.50 0.24
CA PHE A 122 -0.79 5.72 0.75
C PHE A 122 -1.23 4.57 1.67
N THR A 123 -1.08 3.32 1.21
CA THR A 123 -1.40 2.12 2.01
C THR A 123 -0.60 2.06 3.32
N MET A 124 0.67 2.49 3.26
CA MET A 124 1.57 2.54 4.40
C MET A 124 1.31 3.69 5.38
N GLY A 125 0.39 4.61 5.05
CA GLY A 125 0.15 5.80 5.88
C GLY A 125 1.38 6.72 5.92
N ILE A 126 2.02 6.94 4.78
CA ILE A 126 3.09 7.93 4.62
C ILE A 126 2.51 9.21 3.98
N VAL A 127 1.55 9.05 3.09
CA VAL A 127 0.86 10.15 2.40
C VAL A 127 -0.65 9.95 2.48
N ASN A 128 -1.40 11.04 2.33
CA ASN A 128 -2.85 11.02 2.18
C ASN A 128 -3.29 11.85 0.95
N GLY A 129 -4.57 11.78 0.61
CA GLY A 129 -5.12 12.50 -0.54
C GLY A 129 -4.89 14.01 -0.48
N ALA A 130 -4.96 14.62 0.71
CA ALA A 130 -4.73 16.06 0.87
C ALA A 130 -3.28 16.46 0.55
N MET A 131 -2.29 15.71 1.07
CA MET A 131 -0.87 15.95 0.78
C MET A 131 -0.56 15.84 -0.71
N ILE A 132 -1.08 14.80 -1.36
CA ILE A 132 -0.90 14.60 -2.80
C ILE A 132 -1.58 15.71 -3.60
N SER A 133 -2.80 16.11 -3.19
CA SER A 133 -3.56 17.20 -3.82
C SER A 133 -2.80 18.52 -3.82
N GLN A 134 -2.15 18.87 -2.71
CA GLN A 134 -1.35 20.10 -2.60
C GLN A 134 -0.20 20.14 -3.61
N MET A 135 0.52 19.03 -3.79
CA MET A 135 1.62 18.95 -4.77
C MET A 135 1.13 18.99 -6.22
N LEU A 136 0.00 18.33 -6.51
CA LEU A 136 -0.63 18.36 -7.83
C LEU A 136 -1.15 19.76 -8.17
N HIS A 137 -1.79 20.43 -7.21
CA HIS A 137 -2.31 21.79 -7.37
C HIS A 137 -1.21 22.79 -7.74
N MET A 138 -0.04 22.70 -7.10
CA MET A 138 1.13 23.53 -7.42
C MET A 138 1.58 23.38 -8.89
N ASN A 139 1.34 22.21 -9.48
CA ASN A 139 1.66 21.87 -10.87
C ASN A 139 0.47 21.98 -11.83
N HIS A 140 -0.68 22.51 -11.39
CA HIS A 140 -1.90 22.60 -12.18
C HIS A 140 -2.37 21.24 -12.74
N MET A 141 -2.16 20.17 -11.98
CA MET A 141 -2.57 18.81 -12.34
C MET A 141 -3.85 18.42 -11.57
N ASP A 142 -4.76 17.74 -12.25
CA ASP A 142 -5.94 17.11 -11.64
C ASP A 142 -5.57 15.73 -11.08
N MET A 143 -6.12 15.38 -9.93
CA MET A 143 -5.82 14.14 -9.22
C MET A 143 -6.30 12.89 -9.96
N ILE A 144 -7.49 12.92 -10.55
CA ILE A 144 -8.08 11.76 -11.22
C ILE A 144 -7.32 11.45 -12.51
N GLY A 145 -7.09 12.47 -13.34
CA GLY A 145 -6.32 12.38 -14.57
C GLY A 145 -4.87 12.03 -14.31
N TYR A 146 -4.28 12.54 -13.22
CA TYR A 146 -2.92 12.15 -12.84
C TYR A 146 -2.83 10.66 -12.54
N PHE A 147 -3.74 10.08 -11.75
CA PHE A 147 -3.66 8.68 -11.32
C PHE A 147 -4.53 7.71 -12.13
N VAL A 148 -4.99 8.07 -13.33
CA VAL A 148 -5.87 7.21 -14.15
C VAL A 148 -5.29 5.81 -14.45
N ASP A 149 -3.96 5.69 -14.46
CA ASP A 149 -3.20 4.44 -14.63
C ASP A 149 -2.81 3.76 -13.30
N GLN A 150 -3.16 4.36 -12.16
CA GLN A 150 -2.97 3.85 -10.80
C GLN A 150 -4.33 3.57 -10.14
N PRO A 151 -5.05 2.50 -10.56
CA PRO A 151 -6.41 2.23 -10.12
C PRO A 151 -6.51 1.99 -8.61
N ILE A 152 -5.47 1.43 -7.96
CA ILE A 152 -5.40 1.29 -6.49
C ILE A 152 -5.71 2.64 -5.82
N LEU A 153 -5.00 3.67 -6.24
CA LEU A 153 -5.06 4.98 -5.61
C LEU A 153 -6.34 5.72 -5.99
N ILE A 154 -6.85 5.57 -7.21
CA ILE A 154 -8.14 6.15 -7.60
C ILE A 154 -9.27 5.59 -6.75
N ASP A 155 -9.32 4.27 -6.55
CA ASP A 155 -10.35 3.63 -5.72
C ASP A 155 -10.28 4.20 -4.29
N TYR A 156 -9.08 4.31 -3.71
CA TYR A 156 -8.89 4.93 -2.39
C TYR A 156 -9.28 6.41 -2.30
N LEU A 157 -9.05 7.18 -3.37
CA LEU A 157 -9.32 8.62 -3.39
C LEU A 157 -10.80 8.96 -3.69
N THR A 158 -11.54 8.01 -4.27
CA THR A 158 -12.92 8.23 -4.75
C THR A 158 -13.97 7.45 -3.97
N ASP A 159 -13.58 6.56 -3.06
CA ASP A 159 -14.51 5.89 -2.14
C ASP A 159 -14.89 6.86 -0.99
N PRO A 160 -16.15 7.34 -0.91
CA PRO A 160 -16.60 8.21 0.18
C PRO A 160 -16.76 7.46 1.52
N SER A 161 -16.61 6.14 1.55
CA SER A 161 -16.43 5.33 2.77
C SER A 161 -14.96 4.96 3.04
N GLY A 162 -14.06 5.32 2.12
CA GLY A 162 -12.63 5.04 2.17
C GLY A 162 -11.93 5.88 3.22
N GLU A 163 -12.04 5.49 4.48
CA GLU A 163 -11.16 6.00 5.53
C GLU A 163 -9.74 5.42 5.31
N PRO A 164 -8.76 6.27 5.02
CA PRO A 164 -7.51 6.15 5.72
C PRO A 164 -7.23 7.40 6.56
N TYR A 165 -6.78 7.11 7.78
CA TYR A 165 -6.46 7.94 8.94
C TYR A 165 -7.61 8.27 9.91
N THR A 166 -7.48 7.84 11.17
CA THR A 166 -6.73 8.62 12.17
C THR A 166 -6.11 7.70 13.25
N ASP A 167 -5.00 8.17 13.82
CA ASP A 167 -4.52 7.80 15.15
C ASP A 167 -5.72 7.68 16.11
N GLY A 168 -6.03 6.45 16.50
CA GLY A 168 -6.96 6.15 17.58
C GLY A 168 -6.18 6.11 18.88
N SER A 169 -6.03 7.30 19.44
CA SER A 169 -5.72 7.57 20.84
C SER A 169 -6.24 6.50 21.80
N GLU A 170 -5.37 6.12 22.74
CA GLU A 170 -5.76 5.62 24.06
C GLU A 170 -6.98 6.39 24.62
N GLY A 171 -7.92 5.67 25.23
CA GLY A 171 -9.07 6.19 25.99
C GLY A 171 -10.32 5.31 25.74
N ASP A 172 -10.85 4.52 26.67
CA ASP A 172 -10.71 4.43 28.14
C ASP A 172 -10.34 3.02 28.63
#